data_AF-A0A920GUX2-F1
#
_entry.id   AF-A0A920GUX2-F1
#
_cell.length_a   1.000
_cell.length_b   1.000
_cell.length_c   1.000
_cell.angle_alpha   90.00
_cell.angle_beta   90.00
_cell.angle_gamma   90.00
#
_symmetry.space_group_name_H-M   'P 1'
#
loop_
_entity.id
_entity.type
_entity.pdbx_description
1 polymer ?
#
loop_
_entity_poly.entity_id
_entity_poly.type
_entity_poly.pdbx_seq_one_letter_code
_entity_poly.pdbx_strand_id
1 'polypeptide(L)' 'MACLKRIDAWPSSDLGLIVAIQRLKGMQERPDYLTIEKIAKPWSPFRTVAALILWSTYDKE' A
#
# COMPACT_ATOMS: atom_id res chain seq x y z
N MET A 1 -5.18 8.99 6.97
CA MET A 1 -3.85 9.36 7.53
C MET A 1 -3.79 10.83 7.92
N ALA A 2 -4.18 11.74 7.01
CA ALA A 2 -4.02 13.19 7.17
C ALA A 2 -4.67 13.80 8.43
N CYS A 3 -5.88 13.41 8.83
CA CYS A 3 -6.57 14.08 9.95
C CYS A 3 -6.17 13.57 11.35
N LEU A 4 -5.90 12.26 11.51
CA LEU A 4 -5.59 11.64 12.82
C LEU A 4 -4.10 11.36 13.03
N LYS A 5 -3.23 11.71 12.07
CA LYS A 5 -1.77 11.47 12.08
C LYS A 5 -1.37 10.04 12.50
N ARG A 6 -2.21 9.04 12.23
CA ARG A 6 -1.88 7.64 12.50
C ARG A 6 -0.71 7.23 11.61
N ILE A 7 0.42 6.92 12.25
CA ILE A 7 1.65 6.45 11.59
C ILE A 7 1.57 4.99 11.15
N ASP A 8 0.60 4.25 11.71
CA ASP A 8 0.41 2.82 11.48
C ASP A 8 -0.97 2.49 10.85
N ALA A 9 -1.48 3.38 10.00
CA ALA A 9 -2.69 3.14 9.23
C ALA A 9 -2.33 2.45 7.91
N TRP A 10 -3.18 1.52 7.47
CA TRP A 10 -2.95 0.78 6.24
C TRP A 10 -4.26 0.61 5.47
N PRO A 11 -4.41 1.21 4.28
CA PRO A 11 -5.64 1.11 3.50
C PRO A 11 -5.55 -0.07 2.53
N SER A 12 -5.66 -1.29 3.05
CA SER A 12 -5.54 -2.54 2.26
C SER A 12 -6.52 -2.66 1.08
N SER A 13 -7.64 -1.93 1.10
CA SER A 13 -8.67 -1.95 0.06
C SER A 13 -8.53 -0.81 -0.95
N ASP A 14 -7.47 -0.02 -0.89
CA ASP A 14 -7.23 1.10 -1.80
C ASP A 14 -6.72 0.62 -3.16
N LEU A 15 -7.49 0.84 -4.22
CA LEU A 15 -7.16 0.35 -5.57
C LEU A 15 -5.82 0.89 -6.09
N GLY A 16 -5.50 2.16 -5.82
CA GLY A 16 -4.22 2.75 -6.24
C GLY A 16 -3.04 2.03 -5.59
N LEU A 17 -3.19 1.67 -4.32
CA LEU A 17 -2.21 0.91 -3.57
C LEU A 17 -2.11 -0.56 -4.04
N ILE A 18 -3.24 -1.21 -4.35
CA ILE A 18 -3.28 -2.55 -4.97
C ILE A 18 -2.48 -2.54 -6.29
N VAL A 19 -2.75 -1.57 -7.16
CA VAL A 19 -2.11 -1.44 -8.48
C VAL A 19 -0.63 -1.10 -8.33
N ALA A 20 -0.27 -0.21 -7.40
CA ALA A 20 1.13 0.11 -7.11
C ALA A 20 1.91 -1.14 -6.66
N ILE A 21 1.35 -1.94 -5.75
CA ILE A 21 1.97 -3.20 -5.29
C ILE A 21 2.05 -4.22 -6.43
N GLN A 22 0.98 -4.34 -7.23
CA GLN A 22 0.96 -5.23 -8.39
C GLN A 22 2.11 -4.88 -9.36
N ARG A 23 2.25 -3.59 -9.70
CA ARG A 23 3.32 -3.08 -10.58
C ARG A 23 4.70 -3.30 -9.97
N LEU A 24 4.88 -2.94 -8.69
CA LEU A 24 6.15 -3.07 -7.97
C LEU A 24 6.61 -4.53 -7.86
N LYS A 25 5.68 -5.47 -7.68
CA LYS A 25 5.97 -6.91 -7.61
C LYS A 25 5.93 -7.61 -8.98
N GLY A 26 5.54 -6.93 -10.05
CA GLY A 26 5.39 -7.52 -11.38
C GLY A 26 4.34 -8.65 -11.44
N MET A 27 3.30 -8.57 -10.61
CA MET A 27 2.24 -9.58 -10.56
C MET A 27 1.30 -9.43 -11.75
N GLN A 28 1.05 -10.52 -12.49
CA GLN A 28 0.09 -10.49 -13.60
C GLN A 28 -1.35 -10.31 -13.13
N GLU A 29 -1.68 -10.82 -11.94
CA GLU A 29 -3.00 -10.72 -11.34
C GLU A 29 -3.04 -9.70 -10.21
N ARG A 30 -4.22 -9.09 -9.98
CA ARG A 30 -4.43 -8.16 -8.88
C ARG A 30 -4.29 -8.90 -7.55
N PRO A 31 -3.35 -8.51 -6.68
CA PRO A 31 -3.19 -9.16 -5.40
C PRO A 31 -4.43 -8.94 -4.52
N ASP A 32 -4.89 -9.99 -3.87
CA ASP A 32 -5.99 -9.95 -2.91
C ASP A 32 -5.67 -9.04 -1.71
N TYR A 33 -6.69 -8.47 -1.08
CA TYR A 33 -6.61 -7.76 0.20
C TYR A 33 -5.73 -8.50 1.22
N LEU A 34 -5.89 -9.82 1.35
CA LEU A 34 -5.13 -10.62 2.31
C LEU A 34 -3.63 -10.65 2.00
N THR A 35 -3.29 -10.65 0.71
CA THR A 35 -1.90 -10.62 0.24
C THR A 35 -1.28 -9.25 0.52
N ILE A 36 -2.01 -8.18 0.24
CA ILE A 36 -1.59 -6.80 0.50
C ILE A 36 -1.38 -6.57 2.00
N GLU A 37 -2.29 -7.06 2.84
CA GLU A 37 -2.15 -6.98 4.29
C GLU A 37 -0.92 -7.73 4.78
N LYS A 38 -0.64 -8.93 4.26
CA LYS A 38 0.58 -9.70 4.57
C LYS A 38 1.85 -8.96 4.15
N ILE A 39 1.84 -8.33 2.98
CA ILE A 39 2.97 -7.52 2.48
C ILE A 39 3.19 -6.30 3.39
N ALA A 40 2.12 -5.75 3.96
CA ALA A 40 2.17 -4.58 4.82
C ALA A 40 2.52 -4.85 6.29
N LYS A 41 2.33 -6.08 6.78
CA LYS A 41 2.75 -6.48 8.13
C LYS A 41 4.19 -6.10 8.49
N PRO A 42 5.22 -6.38 7.66
CA PRO A 42 6.59 -5.99 7.97
C PRO A 42 6.84 -4.48 7.96
N TRP A 43 5.94 -3.67 7.41
CA TRP A 43 6.06 -2.21 7.43
C TRP A 43 5.52 -1.57 8.71
N SER A 44 4.99 -2.38 9.64
CA SER A 44 4.61 -1.91 10.98
C SER A 44 5.86 -1.50 11.78
N PRO A 45 5.85 -0.37 12.52
CA PRO A 45 4.71 0.51 12.81
C PRO A 45 4.54 1.72 11.86
N PHE A 46 5.21 1.71 10.70
CA PHE A 46 5.25 2.82 9.75
C PHE A 46 4.46 2.53 8.46
N ARG A 47 3.36 1.76 8.56
CA ARG A 47 2.54 1.36 7.41
C ARG A 47 2.00 2.56 6.62
N THR A 48 1.77 3.68 7.30
CA THR A 48 1.36 4.93 6.64
C THR A 48 2.40 5.47 5.67
N VAL A 49 3.68 5.39 6.03
CA VAL A 49 4.79 5.87 5.17
C VAL A 49 4.90 4.99 3.92
N ALA A 50 4.78 3.67 4.09
CA ALA A 50 4.76 2.75 2.95
C ALA A 50 3.60 3.05 1.98
N ALA A 51 2.41 3.35 2.49
CA ALA A 51 1.26 3.70 1.65
C ALA A 51 1.48 5.01 0.87
N LEU A 52 2.06 6.03 1.52
CA LEU A 52 2.40 7.31 0.85
C LEU A 52 3.41 7.12 -0.27
N ILE A 53 4.45 6.30 -0.05
CA ILE A 53 5.45 5.98 -1.08
C ILE A 53 4.78 5.24 -2.25
N LEU A 54 3.93 4.25 -1.95
CA LEU A 54 3.21 3.49 -2.99
C LEU A 54 2.29 4.39 -3.82
N TRP A 55 1.57 5.32 -3.20
CA TRP A 55 0.79 6.31 -3.94
C TRP A 55 1.66 7.23 -4.81
N SER A 56 2.82 7.65 -4.32
CA SER A 56 3.76 8.44 -5.14
C SER A 56 4.32 7.66 -6.34
N THR A 57 4.41 6.33 -6.24
CA THR A 57 4.80 5.49 -7.39
C THR A 57 3.67 5.29 -8.39
N TYR A 58 2.42 5.36 -7.93
CA TYR A 58 1.25 5.28 -8.80
C TYR A 58 1.04 6.54 -9.65
N ASP A 59 1.29 7.72 -9.08
CA ASP A 59 1.06 9.03 -9.72
C ASP A 59 2.07 9.37 -10.84
N LYS A 60 3.23 8.70 -10.89
CA LYS A 60 4.33 9.00 -11.84
C LYS A 60 4.18 8.34 -13.23
N GLU A 61 2.96 8.01 -13.66
CA GLU A 61 2.65 7.52 -15.02
C GLU A 61 1.84 8.52 -15.83
#